data_AF-A0A6N8HP80-F1
#
_entry.id   AF-A0A6N8HP80-F1
#
_cell.length_a   1.000
_cell.length_b   1.000
_cell.length_c   1.000
_cell.angle_alpha   90.00
_cell.angle_beta   90.00
_cell.angle_gamma   90.00
#
_symmetry.space_group_name_H-M   'P 1'
#
loop_
_entity.id
_entity.type
_entity.pdbx_description
1 polymer ?
#
loop_
_entity_poly.entity_id
_entity_poly.type
_entity_poly.pdbx_seq_one_letter_code
_entity_poly.pdbx_strand_id
1 'polypeptide(L)'
;MAWGPVKGLFYRLYLILDLFSRKAVGWEVWESEEAQYAEKLVKKAVLKEGIKGSPLVLHSDNGSPMKAATFLGLLETLGIQSSFSRPRVSNDNPFSEAMFRTLKYRPEFPHKGFASLEDARKWAGQFIKWYNEVHLHSGLNFVTPAQCHSGEFKDILAKRHDVYEQAKQHHPERWGARNTRGWSPHEEVALNPMREETLLAIGD
;
A
#
# COMPACT_ATOMS: atom_id res chain seq x y z
N MET A 1 6.00 12.91 -5.43
CA MET A 1 6.50 14.29 -5.67
C MET A 1 5.32 15.16 -6.07
N ALA A 2 5.12 16.28 -5.39
CA ALA A 2 4.15 17.31 -5.77
C ALA A 2 4.84 18.67 -5.87
N TRP A 3 4.33 19.54 -6.74
CA TRP A 3 4.89 20.87 -6.98
C TRP A 3 4.66 21.78 -5.77
N GLY A 4 5.64 22.62 -5.43
CA GLY A 4 5.54 23.68 -4.43
C GLY A 4 5.08 25.02 -5.03
N PRO A 5 5.02 26.08 -4.22
CA PRO A 5 4.51 27.41 -4.63
C PRO A 5 5.36 28.11 -5.69
N VAL A 6 6.62 27.70 -5.85
CA VAL A 6 7.57 28.27 -6.83
C VAL A 6 8.11 27.13 -7.70
N LYS A 7 8.31 27.40 -9.00
CA LYS A 7 8.95 26.45 -9.93
C LYS A 7 10.29 25.99 -9.36
N GLY A 8 10.46 24.68 -9.19
CA GLY A 8 11.67 24.06 -8.65
C GLY A 8 11.59 23.65 -7.18
N LEU A 9 10.58 24.12 -6.42
CA LEU A 9 10.29 23.59 -5.09
C LEU A 9 9.35 22.39 -5.21
N PHE A 10 9.65 21.32 -4.47
CA PHE A 10 8.90 20.08 -4.54
C PHE A 10 8.74 19.45 -3.17
N TYR A 11 7.53 19.05 -2.83
CA TYR A 11 7.28 18.28 -1.61
C TYR A 11 7.41 16.77 -1.87
N ARG A 12 8.09 16.09 -0.95
CA ARG A 12 8.39 14.65 -0.95
C ARG A 12 7.43 13.95 0.00
N LEU A 13 6.59 13.07 -0.54
CA LEU A 13 5.72 12.19 0.24
C LEU A 13 6.44 10.86 0.43
N TYR A 14 6.72 10.53 1.68
CA TYR A 14 7.13 9.21 2.11
C TYR A 14 5.89 8.41 2.51
N LEU A 15 5.84 7.14 2.14
CA LEU A 15 4.69 6.26 2.34
C LEU A 15 5.18 4.85 2.64
N ILE A 16 4.59 4.23 3.65
CA ILE A 16 4.72 2.80 3.95
C ILE A 16 3.35 2.18 3.73
N LEU A 17 3.30 1.20 2.82
CA LEU A 17 2.11 0.40 2.55
C LEU A 17 2.27 -0.97 3.20
N ASP A 18 1.23 -1.43 3.88
CA ASP A 18 1.07 -2.84 4.18
C ASP A 18 0.74 -3.59 2.88
N LEU A 19 1.54 -4.60 2.55
CA LEU A 19 1.40 -5.29 1.28
C LEU A 19 0.08 -6.05 1.22
N PHE A 20 -0.29 -6.79 2.27
CA PHE A 20 -1.46 -7.66 2.25
C PHE A 20 -2.77 -6.87 2.08
N SER A 21 -2.96 -5.84 2.90
CA SER A 21 -4.19 -5.05 2.97
C SER A 21 -4.20 -3.81 2.08
N ARG A 22 -3.05 -3.46 1.47
CA ARG A 22 -2.82 -2.18 0.78
C ARG A 22 -2.94 -0.95 1.68
N LYS A 23 -3.15 -1.10 2.99
CA LYS A 23 -3.33 0.04 3.91
C LYS A 23 -2.07 0.88 3.95
N ALA A 24 -2.23 2.20 3.84
CA ALA A 24 -1.17 3.14 4.15
C ALA A 24 -0.99 3.22 5.67
N VAL A 25 0.00 2.49 6.18
CA VAL A 25 0.26 2.36 7.63
C VAL A 25 1.08 3.52 8.17
N GLY A 26 1.97 4.09 7.35
CA GLY A 26 2.75 5.28 7.67
C GLY A 26 2.86 6.22 6.47
N TRP A 27 2.86 7.53 6.72
CA TRP A 27 3.15 8.53 5.69
C TRP A 27 3.66 9.83 6.32
N GLU A 28 4.51 10.57 5.61
CA GLU A 28 4.93 11.93 5.98
C GLU A 28 5.28 12.75 4.75
N VAL A 29 5.15 14.08 4.84
CA VAL A 29 5.53 15.02 3.77
C VAL A 29 6.63 15.97 4.26
N TRP A 30 7.69 16.06 3.47
CA TRP A 30 8.90 16.84 3.73
C TRP A 30 9.31 17.66 2.50
N GLU A 31 10.13 18.68 2.72
CA GLU A 31 10.68 19.56 1.67
C GLU A 31 11.90 18.97 0.95
N SER A 32 12.60 18.05 1.61
CA SER A 32 13.82 17.42 1.12
C SER A 32 13.79 15.90 1.30
N GLU A 33 14.74 15.24 0.68
CA GLU A 33 14.92 13.79 0.74
C GLU A 33 16.10 13.43 1.65
N GLU A 34 15.83 12.91 2.85
CA GLU A 34 16.84 12.67 3.89
C GLU A 34 16.54 11.38 4.67
N ALA A 35 17.61 10.67 5.08
CA ALA A 35 17.50 9.42 5.82
C ALA A 35 16.73 9.55 7.14
N GLN A 36 16.94 10.66 7.86
CA GLN A 36 16.26 10.92 9.14
C GLN A 36 14.72 10.95 9.03
N TYR A 37 14.19 11.36 7.87
CA TYR A 37 12.74 11.36 7.65
C TYR A 37 12.19 9.95 7.46
N ALA A 38 12.93 9.11 6.73
CA ALA A 38 12.59 7.69 6.59
C ALA A 38 12.63 6.97 7.94
N GLU A 39 13.67 7.22 8.74
CA GLU A 39 13.81 6.67 10.10
C GLU A 39 12.63 7.06 11.00
N LYS A 40 12.29 8.34 11.01
CA LYS A 40 11.16 8.86 11.79
C LYS A 40 9.84 8.22 11.37
N LEU A 41 9.62 8.08 10.07
CA LEU A 41 8.44 7.44 9.51
C LEU A 41 8.32 5.97 9.94
N VAL A 42 9.40 5.19 9.81
CA VAL A 42 9.39 3.77 10.20
C VAL A 42 9.10 3.60 11.69
N LYS A 43 9.76 4.37 12.56
CA LYS A 43 9.51 4.33 14.01
C LYS A 43 8.04 4.59 14.34
N LYS A 44 7.44 5.60 13.71
CA LYS A 44 6.03 5.93 13.90
C LYS A 44 5.09 4.83 13.40
N ALA A 45 5.39 4.25 12.24
CA ALA A 45 4.58 3.17 11.67
C ALA A 45 4.62 1.92 12.57
N VAL A 46 5.80 1.49 13.00
CA VAL A 46 5.98 0.35 13.91
C VAL A 46 5.21 0.54 15.21
N LEU A 47 5.35 1.73 15.82
CA LEU A 47 4.65 2.05 17.06
C LEU A 47 3.12 2.05 16.87
N LYS A 48 2.63 2.70 15.81
CA LYS A 48 1.20 2.84 15.53
C LYS A 48 0.53 1.50 15.23
N GLU A 49 1.20 0.64 14.46
CA GLU A 49 0.68 -0.68 14.09
C GLU A 49 0.97 -1.75 15.16
N GLY A 50 1.61 -1.38 16.29
CA GLY A 50 1.84 -2.27 17.42
C GLY A 50 2.74 -3.47 17.09
N ILE A 51 3.60 -3.35 16.08
CA ILE A 51 4.43 -4.45 15.58
C ILE A 51 5.44 -4.87 16.64
N LYS A 52 5.36 -6.12 17.09
CA LYS A 52 6.28 -6.73 18.05
C LYS A 52 6.52 -8.21 17.71
N GLY A 53 7.79 -8.63 17.66
CA GLY A 53 8.19 -10.03 17.67
C GLY A 53 7.91 -10.83 16.39
N SER A 54 7.32 -10.24 15.36
CA SER A 54 7.13 -10.89 14.06
C SER A 54 8.22 -10.48 13.08
N PRO A 55 8.77 -11.41 12.28
CA PRO A 55 9.70 -11.05 11.21
C PRO A 55 8.98 -10.15 10.21
N LEU A 56 9.53 -8.95 9.99
CA LEU A 56 9.00 -7.97 9.04
C LEU A 56 10.04 -7.69 7.97
N VAL A 57 9.59 -7.59 6.72
CA VAL A 57 10.41 -7.13 5.61
C VAL A 57 9.94 -5.75 5.21
N LEU A 58 10.86 -4.77 5.21
CA LEU A 58 10.62 -3.47 4.59
C LEU A 58 11.26 -3.46 3.21
N HIS A 59 10.42 -3.53 2.18
CA HIS A 59 10.86 -3.41 0.80
C HIS A 59 10.87 -1.94 0.35
N SER A 60 11.98 -1.48 -0.23
CA SER A 60 12.14 -0.10 -0.67
C SER A 60 12.88 0.01 -2.00
N ASP A 61 12.67 1.11 -2.71
CA ASP A 61 13.45 1.40 -3.91
C ASP A 61 14.87 1.84 -3.55
N ASN A 62 15.76 1.82 -4.54
CA ASN A 62 17.20 2.09 -4.40
C ASN A 62 17.57 3.55 -4.08
N GLY A 63 16.65 4.35 -3.52
CA GLY A 63 16.89 5.76 -3.17
C GLY A 63 17.97 5.93 -2.11
N SER A 64 18.75 7.01 -2.21
CA SER A 64 19.88 7.30 -1.32
C SER A 64 19.52 7.26 0.18
N PRO A 65 18.37 7.79 0.65
CA PRO A 65 17.98 7.70 2.06
C PRO A 65 17.79 6.27 2.56
N MET A 66 17.25 5.39 1.70
CA MET A 66 16.95 4.00 2.06
C MET A 66 18.22 3.15 2.20
N LYS A 67 19.35 3.64 1.69
CA LYS A 67 20.67 2.99 1.76
C LYS A 67 21.59 3.59 2.82
N ALA A 68 21.14 4.62 3.54
CA ALA A 68 21.95 5.23 4.58
C ALA A 68 22.22 4.24 5.72
N ALA A 69 23.46 4.20 6.22
CA ALA A 69 23.86 3.28 7.27
C ALA A 69 23.02 3.47 8.56
N THR A 70 22.64 4.70 8.88
CA THR A 70 21.78 5.02 10.03
C THR A 70 20.38 4.41 9.89
N PHE A 71 19.81 4.45 8.69
CA PHE A 71 18.52 3.84 8.39
C PHE A 71 18.59 2.32 8.49
N LEU A 72 19.63 1.69 7.91
CA LEU A 72 19.82 0.24 8.02
C LEU A 72 20.01 -0.22 9.47
N GLY A 73 20.82 0.48 10.26
CA GLY A 73 21.02 0.17 11.68
C GLY A 73 19.74 0.33 12.51
N LEU A 74 18.87 1.28 12.15
CA LEU A 74 17.53 1.38 12.76
C LEU A 74 16.67 0.15 12.44
N LEU A 75 16.62 -0.28 11.18
CA LEU A 75 15.81 -1.43 10.79
C LEU A 75 16.27 -2.68 11.54
N GLU A 76 17.59 -2.90 11.65
CA GLU A 76 18.16 -3.98 12.45
C GLU A 76 17.74 -3.91 13.92
N THR A 77 17.81 -2.73 14.53
CA THR A 77 17.38 -2.51 15.93
C THR A 77 15.88 -2.82 16.14
N LEU A 78 15.06 -2.59 15.11
CA LEU A 78 13.63 -2.87 15.13
C LEU A 78 13.30 -4.33 14.73
N GLY A 79 14.30 -5.15 14.39
CA GLY A 79 14.10 -6.52 13.91
C GLY A 79 13.45 -6.58 12.51
N ILE A 80 13.64 -5.54 11.70
CA ILE A 80 13.07 -5.42 10.35
C ILE A 80 14.16 -5.74 9.33
N GLN A 81 13.91 -6.72 8.47
CA GLN A 81 14.79 -7.05 7.36
C GLN A 81 14.59 -6.06 6.20
N SER A 82 15.66 -5.42 5.75
CA SER A 82 15.61 -4.58 4.55
C SER A 82 15.58 -5.43 3.27
N SER A 83 14.71 -5.08 2.34
CA SER A 83 14.70 -5.60 0.97
C SER A 83 14.72 -4.43 -0.02
N PHE A 84 15.41 -4.60 -1.15
CA PHE A 84 15.55 -3.55 -2.15
C PHE A 84 15.19 -4.04 -3.54
N SER A 85 14.56 -3.16 -4.33
CA SER A 85 14.37 -3.35 -5.78
C SER A 85 15.70 -3.64 -6.47
N ARG A 86 15.71 -4.41 -7.56
CA ARG A 86 16.95 -4.67 -8.31
C ARG A 86 17.44 -3.38 -8.98
N PRO A 87 18.77 -3.18 -9.09
CA PRO A 87 19.30 -2.04 -9.83
C PRO A 87 18.76 -2.03 -11.27
N ARG A 88 18.23 -0.88 -11.72
CA ARG A 88 17.72 -0.63 -13.08
C ARG A 88 16.43 -1.38 -13.47
N VAL A 89 15.64 -1.85 -12.49
CA VAL A 89 14.29 -2.37 -12.72
C VAL A 89 13.28 -1.44 -12.05
N SER A 90 12.60 -0.58 -12.82
CA SER A 90 11.64 0.38 -12.23
C SER A 90 10.35 -0.28 -11.73
N ASN A 91 10.07 -1.51 -12.16
CA ASN A 91 8.79 -2.20 -11.92
C ASN A 91 8.77 -3.09 -10.67
N ASP A 92 9.81 -3.08 -9.83
CA ASP A 92 9.91 -3.98 -8.66
C ASP A 92 9.02 -3.54 -7.47
N ASN A 93 8.34 -2.38 -7.56
CA ASN A 93 7.42 -1.87 -6.52
C ASN A 93 6.00 -1.54 -7.05
N PRO A 94 5.30 -2.50 -7.67
CA PRO A 94 4.04 -2.25 -8.39
C PRO A 94 2.91 -1.74 -7.50
N PHE A 95 2.92 -2.09 -6.21
CA PHE A 95 1.88 -1.67 -5.26
C PHE A 95 2.01 -0.21 -4.87
N SER A 96 3.23 0.27 -4.62
CA SER A 96 3.46 1.68 -4.36
C SER A 96 3.16 2.52 -5.59
N GLU A 97 3.54 2.05 -6.79
CA GLU A 97 3.19 2.72 -8.05
C GLU A 97 1.68 2.83 -8.25
N ALA A 98 0.95 1.74 -8.04
CA ALA A 98 -0.51 1.73 -8.13
C ALA A 98 -1.14 2.72 -7.15
N MET A 99 -0.63 2.80 -5.92
CA MET A 99 -1.08 3.76 -4.92
C MET A 99 -0.78 5.21 -5.33
N PHE A 100 0.43 5.50 -5.81
CA PHE A 100 0.77 6.84 -6.30
C PHE A 100 -0.05 7.24 -7.54
N ARG A 101 -0.44 6.28 -8.37
CA ARG A 101 -1.39 6.51 -9.47
C ARG A 101 -2.76 6.87 -8.89
N THR A 102 -3.32 6.08 -7.98
CA THR A 102 -4.59 6.40 -7.31
C THR A 102 -4.58 7.81 -6.69
N LEU A 103 -3.47 8.18 -6.04
CA LEU A 103 -3.26 9.51 -5.47
C LEU A 103 -3.37 10.63 -6.51
N LYS A 104 -2.65 10.51 -7.64
CA LYS A 104 -2.58 11.54 -8.68
C LYS A 104 -3.85 11.69 -9.50
N TYR A 105 -4.67 10.64 -9.58
CA TYR A 105 -5.91 10.63 -10.36
C TYR A 105 -7.13 11.08 -9.54
N ARG A 106 -6.96 11.45 -8.27
CA ARG A 106 -8.04 12.05 -7.48
C ARG A 106 -8.39 13.43 -8.05
N PRO A 107 -9.68 13.74 -8.24
CA PRO A 107 -10.12 15.06 -8.72
C PRO A 107 -9.60 16.23 -7.86
N GLU A 108 -9.43 15.99 -6.55
CA GLU A 108 -8.95 16.99 -5.59
C GLU A 108 -7.42 17.10 -5.57
N PHE A 109 -6.69 16.33 -6.40
CA PHE A 109 -5.24 16.43 -6.49
C PHE A 109 -4.84 17.80 -7.05
N PRO A 110 -4.00 18.58 -6.36
CA PRO A 110 -3.65 19.92 -6.83
C PRO A 110 -2.59 19.84 -7.92
N HIS A 111 -3.04 19.71 -9.17
CA HIS A 111 -2.17 19.67 -10.35
C HIS A 111 -1.31 20.92 -10.53
N LYS A 112 -1.73 22.06 -9.97
CA LYS A 112 -0.97 23.32 -9.97
C LYS A 112 0.08 23.40 -8.86
N GLY A 113 0.15 22.40 -7.98
CA GLY A 113 1.02 22.41 -6.80
C GLY A 113 0.35 22.88 -5.52
N PHE A 114 1.06 22.73 -4.42
CA PHE A 114 0.67 23.16 -3.09
C PHE A 114 1.26 24.53 -2.77
N ALA A 115 0.49 25.38 -2.08
CA ALA A 115 0.95 26.72 -1.69
C ALA A 115 1.97 26.67 -0.53
N SER A 116 1.86 25.69 0.37
CA SER A 116 2.76 25.50 1.51
C SER A 116 3.01 24.02 1.81
N LEU A 117 4.01 23.74 2.65
CA LEU A 117 4.27 22.38 3.14
C LEU A 117 3.10 21.89 4.01
N GLU A 118 2.48 22.79 4.77
CA GLU A 118 1.30 22.56 5.59
C GLU A 118 0.09 22.14 4.73
N ASP A 119 -0.13 22.81 3.59
CA ASP A 119 -1.19 22.44 2.65
C ASP A 119 -0.95 21.04 2.06
N ALA A 120 0.30 20.74 1.72
CA ALA A 120 0.67 19.42 1.22
C ALA A 120 0.44 18.32 2.27
N ARG A 121 0.80 18.58 3.54
CA ARG A 121 0.55 17.67 4.67
C ARG A 121 -0.94 17.48 4.93
N LYS A 122 -1.72 18.57 4.93
CA LYS A 122 -3.17 18.53 5.14
C LYS A 122 -3.86 17.70 4.07
N TRP A 123 -3.54 17.97 2.80
CA TRP A 123 -4.09 17.21 1.68
C TRP A 123 -3.68 15.74 1.73
N ALA A 124 -2.41 15.44 1.99
CA ALA A 124 -1.93 14.06 2.10
C ALA A 124 -2.67 13.31 3.21
N GLY A 125 -2.89 13.93 4.37
CA GLY A 125 -3.66 13.32 5.46
C GLY A 125 -5.11 13.06 5.10
N GLN A 126 -5.77 13.99 4.41
CA GLN A 126 -7.13 13.79 3.90
C GLN A 126 -7.19 12.66 2.88
N PHE A 127 -6.23 12.62 1.95
CA PHE A 127 -6.11 11.57 0.96
C PHE A 127 -5.90 10.19 1.60
N ILE A 128 -4.95 10.05 2.53
CA ILE A 128 -4.66 8.78 3.18
C ILE A 128 -5.85 8.30 4.01
N LYS A 129 -6.54 9.20 4.71
CA LYS A 129 -7.77 8.86 5.43
C LYS A 129 -8.83 8.32 4.46
N TRP A 130 -9.08 9.02 3.35
CA TRP A 130 -10.02 8.55 2.33
C TRP A 130 -9.60 7.20 1.73
N TYR A 131 -8.32 7.05 1.40
CA TYR A 131 -7.80 5.84 0.78
C TYR A 131 -7.95 4.63 1.70
N ASN A 132 -7.61 4.77 2.99
CA ASN A 132 -7.71 3.66 3.94
C ASN A 132 -9.16 3.32 4.28
N GLU A 133 -10.02 4.33 4.49
CA GLU A 133 -11.32 4.15 5.14
C GLU A 133 -12.52 4.14 4.18
N VAL A 134 -12.35 4.66 2.95
CA VAL A 134 -13.47 4.88 2.02
C VAL A 134 -13.23 4.26 0.65
N HIS A 135 -12.00 4.26 0.16
CA HIS A 135 -11.69 3.74 -1.18
C HIS A 135 -11.89 2.22 -1.24
N LEU A 136 -12.83 1.77 -2.07
CA LEU A 136 -13.03 0.34 -2.35
C LEU A 136 -11.97 -0.15 -3.33
N HIS A 137 -11.01 -0.91 -2.84
CA HIS A 137 -9.84 -1.30 -3.62
C HIS A 137 -10.16 -2.52 -4.50
N SER A 138 -10.01 -2.39 -5.83
CA SER A 138 -10.35 -3.47 -6.77
C SER A 138 -9.53 -4.75 -6.54
N GLY A 139 -8.24 -4.60 -6.22
CA GLY A 139 -7.34 -5.70 -5.86
C GLY A 139 -7.64 -6.37 -4.51
N LEU A 140 -8.64 -5.90 -3.76
CA LEU A 140 -9.11 -6.48 -2.50
C LEU A 140 -10.59 -6.88 -2.59
N ASN A 141 -11.08 -7.17 -3.80
CA ASN A 141 -12.50 -7.45 -4.02
C ASN A 141 -13.43 -6.33 -3.51
N PHE A 142 -13.03 -5.07 -3.70
CA PHE A 142 -13.81 -3.88 -3.34
C PHE A 142 -14.18 -3.80 -1.85
N VAL A 143 -13.27 -4.20 -0.96
CA VAL A 143 -13.28 -3.78 0.45
C VAL A 143 -12.28 -2.62 0.63
N THR A 144 -12.39 -1.89 1.73
CA THR A 144 -11.42 -0.84 2.02
C THR A 144 -10.10 -1.43 2.54
N PRO A 145 -8.96 -0.75 2.34
CA PRO A 145 -7.71 -1.19 2.93
C PRO A 145 -7.77 -1.37 4.45
N ALA A 146 -8.50 -0.51 5.16
CA ALA A 146 -8.72 -0.64 6.60
C ALA A 146 -9.51 -1.91 6.96
N GLN A 147 -10.60 -2.21 6.25
CA GLN A 147 -11.39 -3.44 6.47
C GLN A 147 -10.60 -4.71 6.18
N CYS A 148 -9.72 -4.67 5.18
CA CYS A 148 -8.82 -5.79 4.92
C CYS A 148 -7.82 -5.95 6.07
N HIS A 149 -7.24 -4.84 6.52
CA HIS A 149 -6.24 -4.82 7.57
C HIS A 149 -6.78 -5.24 8.95
N SER A 150 -8.03 -4.89 9.29
CA SER A 150 -8.68 -5.31 10.54
C SER A 150 -9.23 -6.74 10.50
N GLY A 151 -9.29 -7.36 9.32
CA GLY A 151 -9.84 -8.70 9.12
C GLY A 151 -11.35 -8.74 8.80
N GLU A 152 -12.05 -7.61 8.91
CA GLU A 152 -13.49 -7.49 8.61
C GLU A 152 -13.86 -7.90 7.18
N PHE A 153 -12.90 -7.83 6.24
CA PHE A 153 -13.13 -8.21 4.85
C PHE A 153 -13.68 -9.63 4.68
N LYS A 154 -13.33 -10.57 5.56
CA LYS A 154 -13.81 -11.96 5.47
C LYS A 154 -15.33 -12.03 5.55
N ASP A 155 -15.91 -11.35 6.54
CA ASP A 155 -17.36 -11.33 6.76
C ASP A 155 -18.07 -10.52 5.67
N ILE A 156 -17.46 -9.42 5.22
CA ILE A 156 -18.01 -8.59 4.13
C ILE A 156 -18.10 -9.41 2.84
N LEU A 157 -17.05 -10.16 2.52
CA LEU A 157 -16.97 -10.97 1.33
C LEU A 157 -17.90 -12.19 1.38
N ALA A 158 -18.01 -12.86 2.52
CA ALA A 158 -18.98 -13.94 2.73
C ALA A 158 -20.42 -13.45 2.49
N LYS A 159 -20.80 -12.31 3.09
CA LYS A 159 -22.13 -11.70 2.86
C LYS A 159 -22.38 -11.36 1.39
N ARG A 160 -21.37 -10.87 0.68
CA ARG A 160 -21.48 -10.57 -0.76
C ARG A 160 -21.67 -11.83 -1.59
N HIS A 161 -20.99 -12.91 -1.23
CA HIS A 161 -21.20 -14.21 -1.87
C HIS A 161 -22.65 -14.66 -1.73
N ASP A 162 -23.19 -14.65 -0.51
CA ASP A 162 -24.56 -15.06 -0.23
C ASP A 162 -25.59 -14.24 -1.01
N VAL A 163 -25.43 -12.91 -1.05
CA VAL A 163 -26.31 -12.01 -1.81
C VAL A 163 -26.30 -12.35 -3.31
N TYR A 164 -25.13 -12.66 -3.87
CA TYR A 164 -25.02 -13.00 -5.28
C TYR A 164 -25.61 -14.38 -5.60
N GLU A 165 -25.39 -15.37 -4.73
CA GLU A 165 -25.99 -16.71 -4.87
C GLU A 165 -27.51 -16.64 -4.77
N GLN A 166 -28.05 -15.91 -3.79
CA GLN A 166 -29.49 -15.67 -3.69
C GLN A 166 -30.02 -14.97 -4.95
N ALA A 167 -29.34 -13.92 -5.44
CA ALA A 167 -29.77 -13.24 -6.66
C ALA A 167 -29.78 -14.17 -7.88
N LYS A 168 -28.81 -15.07 -7.99
CA LYS A 168 -28.76 -16.08 -9.05
C LYS A 168 -29.88 -17.11 -8.92
N GLN A 169 -30.21 -17.54 -7.70
CA GLN A 169 -31.32 -18.46 -7.44
C GLN A 169 -32.67 -17.85 -7.83
N HIS A 170 -32.90 -16.57 -7.52
CA HIS A 170 -34.13 -15.86 -7.87
C HIS A 170 -34.22 -15.50 -9.36
N HIS A 171 -33.08 -15.22 -10.00
CA HIS A 171 -33.00 -14.75 -11.39
C HIS A 171 -31.94 -15.51 -12.20
N PRO A 172 -32.11 -16.83 -12.41
CA PRO A 172 -31.11 -17.65 -13.09
C PRO A 172 -30.85 -17.19 -14.54
N GLU A 173 -31.83 -16.57 -15.19
CA GLU A 173 -31.74 -16.03 -16.55
C GLU A 173 -30.65 -14.95 -16.71
N ARG A 174 -30.30 -14.21 -15.65
CA ARG A 174 -29.24 -13.19 -15.69
C ARG A 174 -27.84 -13.80 -15.78
N TRP A 175 -27.67 -15.03 -15.30
CA TRP A 175 -26.38 -15.74 -15.27
C TRP A 175 -26.27 -16.82 -16.36
N GLY A 176 -27.38 -17.48 -16.70
CA GLY A 176 -27.37 -18.66 -17.56
C GLY A 176 -26.54 -19.78 -16.91
N ALA A 177 -25.61 -20.37 -17.67
CA ALA A 177 -24.70 -21.38 -17.15
C ALA A 177 -23.52 -20.81 -16.31
N ARG A 178 -23.38 -19.49 -16.19
CA ARG A 178 -22.22 -18.87 -15.52
C ARG A 178 -22.35 -18.92 -13.99
N ASN A 179 -21.21 -19.02 -13.32
CA ASN A 179 -21.13 -18.81 -11.87
C ASN A 179 -21.27 -17.33 -11.50
N THR A 180 -21.60 -17.08 -10.24
CA THR A 180 -21.55 -15.72 -9.69
C THR A 180 -20.10 -15.24 -9.65
N ARG A 181 -19.93 -13.95 -9.40
CA ARG A 181 -18.59 -13.39 -9.21
C ARG A 181 -17.94 -14.05 -7.99
N GLY A 182 -16.68 -14.48 -8.14
CA GLY A 182 -15.88 -14.98 -7.03
C GLY A 182 -15.62 -13.89 -6.00
N TRP A 183 -16.11 -14.09 -4.78
CA TRP A 183 -15.90 -13.20 -3.64
C TRP A 183 -14.94 -13.80 -2.62
N SER A 184 -14.13 -14.80 -2.98
CA SER A 184 -13.19 -15.42 -2.06
C SER A 184 -12.16 -14.41 -1.53
N PRO A 185 -11.82 -14.45 -0.23
CA PRO A 185 -10.73 -13.66 0.32
C PRO A 185 -9.40 -14.07 -0.33
N HIS A 186 -8.48 -13.12 -0.52
CA HIS A 186 -7.10 -13.47 -0.84
C HIS A 186 -6.40 -13.93 0.44
N GLU A 187 -5.57 -14.96 0.33
CA GLU A 187 -4.88 -15.57 1.48
C GLU A 187 -3.43 -15.12 1.57
N GLU A 188 -2.81 -14.84 0.42
CA GLU A 188 -1.41 -14.46 0.32
C GLU A 188 -1.18 -13.36 -0.72
N VAL A 189 -0.08 -12.63 -0.55
CA VAL A 189 0.37 -11.59 -1.49
C VAL A 189 1.89 -11.64 -1.57
N ALA A 190 2.42 -11.68 -2.79
CA ALA A 190 3.84 -11.56 -3.05
C ALA A 190 4.14 -10.29 -3.86
N LEU A 191 5.31 -9.67 -3.62
CA LEU A 191 5.85 -8.59 -4.46
C LEU A 191 6.21 -9.10 -5.85
N ASN A 192 6.90 -10.24 -5.90
CA ASN A 192 7.25 -10.96 -7.11
C ASN A 192 6.81 -12.42 -6.94
N PRO A 193 5.63 -12.81 -7.44
CA PRO A 193 5.19 -14.20 -7.35
C PRO A 193 6.18 -15.08 -8.13
N MET A 194 6.87 -15.97 -7.42
CA MET A 194 7.60 -17.08 -8.04
C MET A 194 6.55 -18.02 -8.63
N ARG A 195 6.78 -18.57 -9.83
CA ARG A 195 5.92 -19.66 -10.33
C ARG A 195 6.11 -20.87 -9.40
N GLU A 196 5.06 -21.63 -9.13
CA GLU A 196 5.13 -22.84 -8.28
C GLU A 196 6.25 -23.81 -8.70
N GLU A 197 6.48 -23.93 -10.01
CA GLU A 197 7.58 -24.69 -10.64
C GLU A 197 8.97 -24.31 -10.08
N THR A 198 9.16 -23.04 -9.73
CA THR A 198 10.42 -22.51 -9.19
C THR A 198 10.54 -22.77 -7.69
N LEU A 199 9.43 -22.80 -6.94
CA LEU A 199 9.43 -23.09 -5.49
C LEU A 199 9.73 -24.55 -5.19
N LEU A 200 9.27 -25.47 -6.06
CA LEU A 200 9.57 -26.90 -5.94
C LEU A 200 11.06 -27.20 -6.23
N ALA A 201 11.70 -26.45 -7.13
CA ALA A 201 13.11 -26.65 -7.49
C ALA A 201 14.13 -26.15 -6.44
N ILE A 202 13.69 -25.44 -5.38
CA ILE A 202 14.53 -24.98 -4.27
C ILE A 202 14.42 -25.91 -3.04
N GLY A 203 13.52 -26.90 -3.12
CA GLY A 203 13.24 -27.87 -2.06
C GLY A 203 13.98 -29.21 -2.21
N ASP A 204 14.76 -29.38 -3.28
CA ASP A 204 15.64 -30.52 -3.56
C ASP A 204 17.13 -30.10 -3.44
#